data_AF-A0A6A6YWN9-F1
#
_entry.id   AF-A0A6A6YWN9-F1
#
_cell.length_a   1.000
_cell.length_b   1.000
_cell.length_c   1.000
_cell.angle_alpha   90.00
_cell.angle_beta   90.00
_cell.angle_gamma   90.00
#
_symmetry.space_group_name_H-M   'P 1'
#
loop_
_entity.id
_entity.type
_entity.pdbx_description
1 polymer ?
#
loop_
_entity_poly.entity_id
_entity_poly.type
_entity_poly.pdbx_seq_one_letter_code
_entity_poly.pdbx_strand_id
1 'polypeptide(L)'
;MANSLYCDRCRKHSQRASSIQQHYNDSISHNRCPVCPFDSKTWDKLLKHHQSTLHRTVCMGCDKGNGIIWDPESKEYQDHLKEENVCEQCGQHFESPSNLKNHKFVYMPRSLECYGCYKTYKTFPYIILHLESGYCSLGIDTLDLNKTAVKCY
;
A
#
# COMPACT_ATOMS: atom_id res chain seq x y z
N MET A 1 43.41 -15.86 -19.10
CA MET A 1 43.11 -16.16 -17.67
C MET A 1 41.60 -16.25 -17.55
N ALA A 2 41.05 -17.43 -17.26
CA ALA A 2 39.61 -17.60 -17.16
C ALA A 2 39.10 -16.84 -15.93
N ASN A 3 38.23 -15.85 -16.14
CA ASN A 3 37.57 -15.13 -15.06
C ASN A 3 36.57 -16.09 -14.41
N SER A 4 37.05 -16.89 -13.45
CA SER A 4 36.24 -17.89 -12.75
C SER A 4 35.20 -17.17 -11.92
N LEU A 5 33.93 -17.42 -12.21
CA LEU A 5 32.82 -16.85 -11.48
C LEU A 5 32.47 -17.78 -10.33
N TYR A 6 32.57 -17.26 -9.12
CA TYR A 6 32.40 -18.01 -7.88
C TYR A 6 31.19 -17.50 -7.09
N CYS A 7 30.38 -18.42 -6.61
CA CYS A 7 29.33 -18.12 -5.65
C CYS A 7 29.80 -18.48 -4.24
N ASP A 8 30.06 -17.48 -3.40
CA ASP A 8 30.56 -17.68 -2.03
C ASP A 8 29.60 -18.49 -1.16
N ARG A 9 28.30 -18.23 -1.27
CA ARG A 9 27.26 -18.86 -0.44
C ARG A 9 27.15 -20.37 -0.69
N CYS A 10 27.16 -20.78 -1.95
CA CYS A 10 26.97 -22.17 -2.37
C CYS A 10 28.30 -22.88 -2.66
N ARG A 11 29.42 -22.16 -2.53
CA ARG A 11 30.78 -22.62 -2.85
C ARG A 11 30.87 -23.25 -4.24
N LYS A 12 30.17 -22.65 -5.21
CA LYS A 12 30.07 -23.18 -6.58
C LYS A 12 30.93 -22.36 -7.52
N HIS A 13 31.83 -23.04 -8.22
CA HIS A 13 32.63 -22.47 -9.30
C HIS A 13 31.94 -22.67 -10.64
N SER A 14 32.00 -21.65 -11.48
CA SER A 14 31.54 -21.71 -12.86
C SER A 14 32.60 -21.15 -13.80
N GLN A 15 32.79 -21.84 -14.92
CA GLN A 15 33.73 -21.43 -15.97
C GLN A 15 33.08 -20.45 -16.98
N ARG A 16 31.75 -20.26 -16.90
CA ARG A 16 30.96 -19.43 -17.81
C ARG A 16 29.95 -18.56 -17.03
N ALA A 17 29.75 -17.34 -17.50
CA ALA A 17 28.78 -16.39 -16.94
C ALA A 17 27.34 -16.89 -17.05
N SER A 18 26.98 -17.55 -18.15
CA SER A 18 25.66 -18.15 -18.32
C SER A 18 25.37 -19.21 -17.25
N SER A 19 26.36 -20.05 -16.93
CA SER A 19 26.22 -21.12 -15.94
C SER A 19 26.04 -20.60 -14.51
N ILE A 20 26.75 -19.52 -14.13
CA ILE A 20 26.56 -18.91 -12.80
C ILE A 20 25.24 -18.15 -12.71
N GLN A 21 24.80 -17.52 -13.82
CA GLN A 21 23.51 -16.83 -13.85
C GLN A 21 22.35 -17.82 -13.77
N GLN A 22 22.44 -18.94 -14.48
CA GLN A 22 21.47 -20.04 -14.36
C GLN A 22 21.44 -20.61 -12.94
N HIS A 23 22.60 -20.78 -12.30
CA HIS A 23 22.65 -21.13 -10.87
C HIS A 23 21.87 -20.15 -9.99
N TYR A 24 21.99 -18.84 -10.22
CA TYR A 24 21.22 -17.86 -9.44
C TYR A 24 19.71 -17.91 -9.72
N ASN A 25 19.30 -18.23 -10.95
CA ASN A 25 17.89 -18.31 -11.31
C ASN A 25 17.23 -19.58 -10.74
N ASP A 26 17.95 -20.70 -10.70
CA ASP A 26 17.41 -22.01 -10.31
C ASP A 26 17.54 -22.28 -8.79
N SER A 27 18.41 -21.54 -8.10
CA SER A 27 18.74 -21.84 -6.70
C SER A 27 17.80 -21.15 -5.72
N ILE A 28 17.01 -21.95 -5.00
CA ILE A 28 16.15 -21.49 -3.89
C ILE A 28 16.91 -20.73 -2.78
N SER A 29 18.23 -20.91 -2.70
CA SER A 29 19.10 -20.24 -1.73
C SER A 29 19.50 -18.81 -2.11
N HIS A 30 19.03 -18.31 -3.26
CA HIS A 30 19.33 -16.97 -3.76
C HIS A 30 18.04 -16.22 -4.08
N ASN A 31 17.82 -15.13 -3.36
CA ASN A 31 16.74 -14.18 -3.59
C ASN A 31 17.42 -12.82 -3.76
N ARG A 32 17.71 -12.48 -5.03
CA ARG A 32 18.57 -11.36 -5.40
C ARG A 32 17.75 -10.13 -5.75
N CYS A 33 18.21 -8.98 -5.29
CA CYS A 33 17.68 -7.70 -5.72
C CYS A 33 18.22 -7.38 -7.14
N PRO A 34 17.36 -6.97 -8.10
CA PRO A 34 17.84 -6.61 -9.44
C PRO A 34 18.53 -5.24 -9.49
N VAL A 35 18.38 -4.40 -8.46
CA VAL A 35 18.88 -3.01 -8.43
C VAL A 35 20.22 -2.88 -7.70
N CYS A 36 20.52 -3.78 -6.76
CA CYS A 36 21.70 -3.67 -5.92
C CYS A 36 22.29 -5.05 -5.60
N PRO A 37 23.50 -5.14 -5.01
CA PRO A 37 24.14 -6.42 -4.70
C PRO A 37 23.46 -7.28 -3.62
N PHE A 38 22.31 -6.86 -3.08
CA PHE A 38 21.61 -7.60 -2.03
C PHE A 38 21.18 -8.99 -2.50
N ASP A 39 21.46 -9.99 -1.67
CA ASP A 39 21.10 -11.39 -1.89
C ASP A 39 20.77 -12.05 -0.55
N SER A 40 19.63 -12.71 -0.46
CA SER A 40 19.21 -13.43 0.75
C SER A 40 18.82 -14.88 0.47
N LYS A 41 18.89 -15.71 1.52
CA LYS A 41 18.52 -17.13 1.45
C LYS A 41 17.01 -17.36 1.46
N THR A 42 16.22 -16.32 1.71
CA THR A 42 14.80 -16.43 2.03
C THR A 42 14.04 -15.28 1.40
N TRP A 43 12.89 -15.58 0.78
CA TRP A 43 12.01 -14.59 0.17
C TRP A 43 11.63 -13.42 1.10
N ASP A 44 11.25 -13.70 2.35
CA ASP A 44 10.89 -12.68 3.36
C ASP A 44 11.98 -11.60 3.55
N LYS A 45 13.26 -11.98 3.51
CA LYS A 45 14.37 -11.01 3.62
C LYS A 45 14.48 -10.12 2.38
N LEU A 46 14.19 -10.66 1.20
CA LEU A 46 14.15 -9.88 -0.04
C LEU A 46 12.94 -8.92 -0.03
N LEU A 47 11.78 -9.36 0.44
CA LEU A 47 10.61 -8.49 0.60
C LEU A 47 10.89 -7.32 1.54
N LYS A 48 11.41 -7.60 2.74
CA LYS A 48 11.79 -6.56 3.71
C LYS A 48 12.83 -5.60 3.16
N HIS A 49 13.81 -6.12 2.42
CA HIS A 49 14.78 -5.29 1.71
C HIS A 49 14.06 -4.32 0.76
N HIS A 50 13.18 -4.81 -0.12
CA HIS A 50 12.43 -3.95 -1.04
C HIS A 50 11.47 -2.97 -0.36
N GLN A 51 10.83 -3.35 0.75
CA GLN A 51 10.01 -2.44 1.56
C GLN A 51 10.84 -1.29 2.14
N SER A 52 12.08 -1.57 2.57
CA SER A 52 12.95 -0.57 3.19
C SER A 52 13.69 0.33 2.18
N THR A 53 14.07 -0.22 1.02
CA THR A 53 14.87 0.50 0.02
C THR A 53 14.04 1.05 -1.13
N LEU A 54 12.77 0.63 -1.26
CA LEU A 54 11.86 0.98 -2.34
C LEU A 54 12.40 0.64 -3.75
N HIS A 55 13.38 -0.26 -3.85
CA HIS A 55 13.88 -0.73 -5.15
C HIS A 55 12.80 -1.43 -5.98
N ARG A 56 11.78 -1.97 -5.32
CA ARG A 56 10.59 -2.58 -5.90
C ARG A 56 9.39 -2.33 -5.01
N THR A 57 8.20 -2.40 -5.59
CA THR A 57 6.96 -2.30 -4.84
C THR A 57 6.57 -3.67 -4.31
N VAL A 58 6.29 -3.75 -3.01
CA VAL A 58 5.92 -5.01 -2.35
C VAL A 58 4.46 -4.97 -1.94
N CYS A 59 3.69 -5.94 -2.42
CA CYS A 59 2.30 -6.14 -2.01
C CYS A 59 2.19 -7.36 -1.09
N MET A 60 2.00 -7.15 0.21
CA MET A 60 2.00 -8.24 1.22
C MET A 60 0.68 -9.02 1.30
N GLY A 61 -0.42 -8.51 0.74
CA GLY A 61 -1.70 -9.22 0.75
C GLY A 61 -1.82 -10.31 -0.32
N CYS A 62 -0.87 -10.36 -1.26
CA CYS A 62 -0.87 -11.33 -2.35
C CYS A 62 -0.23 -12.67 -1.95
N ASP A 63 -0.44 -13.69 -2.79
CA ASP A 63 0.07 -15.05 -2.63
C ASP A 63 -0.19 -15.62 -1.21
N LYS A 64 -1.44 -15.48 -0.74
CA LYS A 64 -1.88 -15.94 0.59
C LYS A 64 -1.05 -15.36 1.75
N GLY A 65 -0.51 -14.14 1.56
CA GLY A 65 0.32 -13.46 2.55
C GLY A 65 1.83 -13.65 2.38
N ASN A 66 2.27 -14.42 1.38
CA ASN A 66 3.70 -14.56 1.06
C ASN A 66 4.25 -13.34 0.34
N GLY A 67 3.40 -12.47 -0.19
CA GLY A 67 3.77 -11.21 -0.81
C GLY A 67 4.34 -11.34 -2.23
N ILE A 68 4.00 -10.38 -3.08
CA ILE A 68 4.48 -10.29 -4.47
C ILE A 68 5.30 -9.00 -4.65
N ILE A 69 6.34 -9.09 -5.47
CA ILE A 69 7.20 -7.95 -5.85
C ILE A 69 6.81 -7.48 -7.24
N TRP A 70 6.65 -6.17 -7.39
CA TRP A 70 6.31 -5.50 -8.64
C TRP A 70 7.37 -4.45 -8.99
N ASP A 71 7.52 -4.18 -10.29
CA ASP A 71 8.25 -3.00 -10.71
C ASP A 71 7.47 -1.73 -10.29
N PRO A 72 8.13 -0.69 -9.75
CA PRO A 72 7.46 0.54 -9.36
C PRO A 72 6.74 1.17 -10.55
N GLU A 73 5.51 1.66 -10.32
CA GLU A 73 4.69 2.34 -11.32
C GLU A 73 4.38 1.52 -12.59
N SER A 74 4.57 0.21 -12.56
CA SER A 74 4.25 -0.65 -13.70
C SER A 74 2.74 -0.69 -13.97
N LYS A 75 2.37 -0.92 -15.24
CA LYS A 75 0.96 -1.05 -15.61
C LYS A 75 0.32 -2.25 -14.91
N GLU A 76 1.05 -3.35 -14.80
CA GLU A 76 0.60 -4.59 -14.15
C GLU A 76 0.30 -4.34 -12.67
N TYR A 77 1.14 -3.55 -11.98
CA TYR A 77 0.87 -3.16 -10.60
C TYR A 77 -0.36 -2.26 -10.49
N GLN A 78 -0.52 -1.29 -11.39
CA GLN A 78 -1.68 -0.40 -11.42
C GLN A 78 -2.99 -1.14 -11.72
N ASP A 79 -2.94 -2.16 -12.58
CA ASP A 79 -4.08 -3.03 -12.87
C ASP A 79 -4.39 -3.92 -11.65
N HIS A 80 -3.37 -4.50 -11.00
CA HIS A 80 -3.51 -5.22 -9.73
C HIS A 80 -4.19 -4.37 -8.64
N LEU A 81 -3.80 -3.10 -8.47
CA LEU A 81 -4.43 -2.21 -7.49
C LEU A 81 -5.95 -2.05 -7.71
N LYS A 82 -6.39 -2.05 -8.96
CA LYS A 82 -7.80 -1.88 -9.33
C LYS A 82 -8.56 -3.20 -9.22
N GLU A 83 -8.00 -4.28 -9.76
CA GLU A 83 -8.65 -5.60 -9.81
C GLU A 83 -8.83 -6.19 -8.41
N GLU A 84 -7.81 -6.05 -7.56
CA GLU A 84 -7.79 -6.60 -6.19
C GLU A 84 -8.21 -5.57 -5.12
N ASN A 85 -8.74 -4.41 -5.54
CA ASN A 85 -9.18 -3.32 -4.67
C ASN A 85 -8.16 -2.95 -3.58
N VAL A 86 -6.91 -2.73 -3.98
CA VAL A 86 -5.81 -2.46 -3.05
C VAL A 86 -5.63 -0.96 -2.84
N CYS A 87 -5.44 -0.56 -1.58
CA CYS A 87 -5.11 0.82 -1.25
C CYS A 87 -3.65 1.12 -1.57
N GLU A 88 -3.41 1.99 -2.56
CA GLU A 88 -2.05 2.40 -2.96
C GLU A 88 -1.21 3.00 -1.82
N GLN A 89 -1.83 3.69 -0.86
CA GLN A 89 -1.11 4.32 0.26
C GLN A 89 -0.65 3.35 1.36
N CYS A 90 -1.33 2.21 1.56
CA CYS A 90 -0.96 1.25 2.62
C CYS A 90 -0.85 -0.21 2.19
N GLY A 91 -1.19 -0.55 0.96
CA GLY A 91 -1.20 -1.92 0.45
C GLY A 91 -2.34 -2.81 0.98
N GLN A 92 -3.31 -2.25 1.71
CA GLN A 92 -4.42 -3.03 2.26
C GLN A 92 -5.43 -3.43 1.17
N HIS A 93 -5.87 -4.69 1.20
CA HIS A 93 -6.88 -5.23 0.28
C HIS A 93 -8.28 -5.06 0.83
N PHE A 94 -9.24 -4.92 -0.07
CA PHE A 94 -10.66 -4.78 0.26
C PHE A 94 -11.50 -5.73 -0.58
N GLU A 95 -12.57 -6.26 0.01
CA GLU A 95 -13.48 -7.18 -0.68
C GLU A 95 -14.28 -6.52 -1.81
N SER A 96 -14.36 -5.18 -1.82
CA SER A 96 -15.10 -4.45 -2.85
C SER A 96 -14.51 -3.06 -3.15
N PRO A 97 -14.76 -2.51 -4.35
CA PRO A 97 -14.36 -1.16 -4.70
C PRO A 97 -14.96 -0.09 -3.78
N SER A 98 -16.20 -0.32 -3.31
CA SER A 98 -16.89 0.57 -2.38
C SER A 98 -16.19 0.64 -1.02
N ASN A 99 -15.72 -0.50 -0.51
CA ASN A 99 -14.97 -0.56 0.76
C ASN A 99 -13.63 0.18 0.63
N LEU A 100 -12.91 -0.03 -0.48
CA LEU A 100 -11.68 0.72 -0.76
C LEU A 100 -11.94 2.22 -0.86
N LYS A 101 -13.01 2.64 -1.56
CA LYS A 101 -13.37 4.05 -1.70
C LYS A 101 -13.63 4.69 -0.33
N ASN A 102 -14.35 4.00 0.56
CA ASN A 102 -14.61 4.48 1.91
C ASN A 102 -13.34 4.49 2.77
N HIS A 103 -12.46 3.51 2.61
CA HIS A 103 -11.17 3.46 3.31
C HIS A 103 -10.29 4.66 3.00
N LYS A 104 -10.31 5.19 1.77
CA LYS A 104 -9.50 6.36 1.40
C LYS A 104 -9.77 7.60 2.28
N PHE A 105 -10.93 7.69 2.94
CA PHE A 105 -11.19 8.75 3.92
C PHE A 105 -10.29 8.64 5.17
N VAL A 106 -9.68 7.49 5.47
CA VAL A 106 -8.72 7.35 6.59
C VAL A 106 -7.55 8.31 6.43
N TYR A 107 -7.09 8.56 5.20
CA TYR A 107 -5.98 9.48 4.91
C TYR A 107 -6.39 10.94 4.78
N MET A 108 -7.69 11.22 4.65
CA MET A 108 -8.16 12.60 4.57
C MET A 108 -8.07 13.29 5.95
N PRO A 109 -7.58 14.54 6.01
CA PRO A 109 -7.60 15.33 7.23
C PRO A 109 -9.04 15.66 7.66
N ARG A 110 -9.23 15.94 8.95
CA ARG A 110 -10.49 16.49 9.48
C ARG A 110 -10.49 18.00 9.30
N SER A 111 -10.98 18.48 8.17
CA SER A 111 -10.99 19.91 7.81
C SER A 111 -12.37 20.55 7.91
N LEU A 112 -13.44 19.78 8.11
CA LEU A 112 -14.80 20.30 8.14
C LEU A 112 -15.23 20.52 9.59
N GLU A 113 -15.36 21.77 10.00
CA GLU A 113 -15.83 22.14 11.33
C GLU A 113 -17.37 22.14 11.38
N CYS A 114 -17.92 21.69 12.51
CA CYS A 114 -19.35 21.79 12.77
C CYS A 114 -19.73 23.26 13.01
N TYR A 115 -20.83 23.73 12.41
CA TYR A 115 -21.28 25.11 12.60
C TYR A 115 -21.70 25.41 14.06
N GLY A 116 -22.10 24.38 14.81
CA GLY A 116 -22.53 24.50 16.20
C GLY A 116 -21.48 24.13 17.24
N CYS A 117 -20.29 23.69 16.85
CA CYS A 117 -19.20 23.44 17.80
C CYS A 117 -17.86 23.30 17.07
N TYR A 118 -16.75 23.44 17.79
CA TYR A 118 -15.40 23.34 17.22
C TYR A 118 -14.95 21.90 16.88
N LYS A 119 -15.87 20.93 16.78
CA LYS A 119 -15.52 19.56 16.37
C LYS A 119 -15.31 19.51 14.86
N THR A 120 -14.22 18.88 14.46
CA THR A 120 -13.86 18.70 13.04
C THR A 120 -14.10 17.27 12.57
N TYR A 121 -14.50 17.15 11.31
CA TYR A 121 -14.88 15.92 10.63
C TYR A 121 -14.23 15.84 9.26
N LYS A 122 -14.19 14.62 8.70
CA LYS A 122 -13.57 14.35 7.40
C LYS A 122 -14.51 14.62 6.22
N THR A 123 -15.81 14.42 6.43
CA THR A 123 -16.84 14.56 5.39
C THR A 123 -18.14 15.10 6.00
N PHE A 124 -19.00 15.72 5.18
CA PHE A 124 -20.30 16.22 5.61
C PHE A 124 -21.23 15.16 6.22
N PRO A 125 -21.32 13.91 5.69
CA PRO A 125 -22.12 12.88 6.33
C PRO A 125 -21.79 12.63 7.81
N TYR A 126 -20.50 12.72 8.20
CA TYR A 126 -20.13 12.60 9.61
C TYR A 126 -20.58 13.81 10.46
N ILE A 127 -20.65 15.01 9.86
CA ILE A 127 -21.26 16.17 10.53
C ILE A 127 -22.76 15.94 10.71
N ILE A 128 -23.46 15.45 9.69
CA ILE A 128 -24.91 15.15 9.78
C ILE A 128 -25.17 14.14 10.89
N LEU A 129 -24.45 13.01 10.95
CA LEU A 129 -24.57 12.03 12.03
C LEU A 129 -24.31 12.64 13.42
N HIS A 130 -23.33 13.55 13.53
CA HIS A 130 -23.09 14.27 14.77
C HIS A 130 -24.30 15.13 15.18
N LEU A 131 -24.90 15.86 14.25
CA LEU A 131 -26.08 16.69 14.51
C LEU A 131 -27.30 15.82 14.85
N GLU A 132 -27.51 14.71 14.13
CA GLU A 132 -28.59 13.74 14.40
C GLU A 132 -28.45 13.06 15.77
N SER A 133 -27.22 12.93 16.28
CA SER A 133 -26.99 12.34 17.61
C SER A 133 -27.47 13.23 18.77
N GLY A 134 -27.75 14.52 18.52
CA GLY A 134 -28.20 15.47 19.54
C GLY A 134 -27.12 15.95 20.51
N TYR A 135 -25.86 15.54 20.33
CA TYR A 135 -24.74 15.89 21.22
C TYR A 135 -23.90 17.08 20.71
N CYS A 136 -24.50 17.98 19.92
CA CYS A 136 -23.84 19.24 19.55
C CYS A 136 -23.76 20.18 20.76
N SER A 137 -22.60 20.79 21.02
CA SER A 137 -22.39 21.63 22.20
C SER A 137 -23.28 22.88 22.24
N LEU A 138 -23.67 23.41 21.08
CA LEU A 138 -24.64 24.51 20.98
C LEU A 138 -26.06 24.03 20.66
N GLY A 139 -26.33 22.72 20.73
CA GLY A 139 -27.65 22.15 20.46
C GLY A 139 -28.11 22.25 19.00
N ILE A 140 -27.22 22.56 18.06
CA ILE A 140 -27.55 22.62 16.63
C ILE A 140 -27.87 21.22 16.13
N ASP A 141 -28.95 21.13 15.36
CA ASP A 141 -29.38 19.91 14.67
C ASP A 141 -29.44 20.09 13.14
N THR A 142 -29.95 19.07 12.44
CA THR A 142 -30.09 19.09 10.97
C THR A 142 -31.18 20.05 10.49
N LEU A 143 -32.21 20.34 11.29
CA LEU A 143 -33.26 21.31 10.94
C LEU A 143 -32.69 22.72 10.94
N ASP A 144 -31.87 23.05 11.93
CA ASP A 144 -31.20 24.34 12.02
C ASP A 144 -30.24 24.55 10.84
N LEU A 145 -29.45 23.53 10.50
CA LEU A 145 -28.59 23.56 9.32
C LEU A 145 -29.40 23.81 8.04
N ASN A 146 -30.49 23.08 7.83
CA ASN A 146 -31.35 23.24 6.66
C ASN A 146 -31.97 24.64 6.58
N LYS A 147 -32.43 25.22 7.71
CA LYS A 147 -32.94 26.60 7.74
C LYS A 147 -31.87 27.62 7.36
N THR A 148 -30.62 27.41 7.77
CA THR A 148 -29.52 28.30 7.36
C THR A 148 -29.21 28.18 5.87
N ALA A 149 -29.25 26.97 5.29
CA ALA A 149 -29.02 26.75 3.87
C ALA A 149 -30.07 27.45 2.99
N VAL A 150 -31.35 27.44 3.42
CA VAL A 150 -32.45 28.12 2.70
C VAL A 150 -32.29 29.65 2.70
N LYS A 151 -31.65 30.24 3.71
CA LYS A 151 -31.43 31.70 3.80
C LYS A 151 -30.27 32.20 2.93
N CYS A 152 -29.46 31.29 2.38
CA CYS A 152 -28.35 31.63 1.50
C CYS A 152 -28.72 31.58 0.00
N TYR A 153 -30.00 31.34 -0.31
CA TYR A 153 -30.58 31.39 -1.67
C TYR A 153 -31.57 32.54 -1.81
#